data_AF-A0A0F8ZDD4-F1
#
_entry.id   AF-A0A0F8ZDD4-F1
#
_cell.length_a   1.000
_cell.length_b   1.000
_cell.length_c   1.000
_cell.angle_alpha   90.00
_cell.angle_beta   90.00
_cell.angle_gamma   90.00
#
_symmetry.space_group_name_H-M   'P 1'
#
loop_
_entity.id
_entity.type
_entity.pdbx_description
1 polymer ?
#
loop_
_entity_poly.entity_id
_entity_poly.type
_entity_poly.pdbx_seq_one_letter_code
_entity_poly.pdbx_strand_id
1 'polypeptide(L)'
;MARVTVDQVNDIVDTKRDCTPFIETANLMVTEDLVGKGLTDARLVKIELYLSAHLVVLTEERGGLTRTRTGDATDGYAAPTRMGTGLELTRYGQMVMQLDTTGTLKASNKLKARFTVM
;
A
#
# COMPACT_ATOMS: atom_id res chain seq x y z
N MET A 1 9.94 -9.73 -13.66
CA MET A 1 8.60 -10.36 -13.85
C MET A 1 7.87 -10.25 -12.52
N ALA A 2 6.58 -9.88 -12.57
CA ALA A 2 5.74 -9.82 -11.39
C ALA A 2 5.63 -11.19 -10.71
N ARG A 3 5.70 -11.20 -9.38
CA ARG A 3 5.50 -12.38 -8.52
C ARG A 3 4.01 -12.64 -8.26
N VAL A 4 3.16 -11.64 -8.51
CA VAL A 4 1.73 -11.66 -8.25
C VAL A 4 0.95 -11.46 -9.54
N THR A 5 -0.24 -12.06 -9.61
CA THR A 5 -1.18 -11.97 -10.73
C THR A 5 -2.34 -11.02 -10.44
N VAL A 6 -3.03 -10.57 -11.48
CA VAL A 6 -4.22 -9.72 -11.36
C VAL A 6 -5.32 -10.39 -10.54
N ASP A 7 -5.55 -11.69 -10.75
CA ASP A 7 -6.57 -12.46 -10.01
C ASP A 7 -6.31 -12.45 -8.50
N GLN A 8 -5.04 -12.63 -8.09
CA GLN A 8 -4.67 -12.60 -6.67
C GLN A 8 -4.90 -11.22 -6.03
N VAL A 9 -4.74 -10.12 -6.78
CA VAL A 9 -5.05 -8.77 -6.28
C VAL A 9 -6.57 -8.58 -6.16
N ASN A 10 -7.33 -9.05 -7.16
CA ASN A 10 -8.79 -8.97 -7.15
C ASN A 10 -9.43 -9.84 -6.05
N ASP A 11 -8.77 -10.92 -5.62
CA ASP A 11 -9.22 -11.72 -4.47
C ASP A 11 -9.21 -10.95 -3.14
N ILE A 12 -8.39 -9.90 -3.02
CA ILE A 12 -8.24 -9.14 -1.78
C ILE A 12 -8.74 -7.69 -1.87
N VAL A 13 -8.96 -7.17 -3.08
CA VAL A 13 -9.49 -5.83 -3.34
C VAL A 13 -10.67 -5.95 -4.31
N ASP A 14 -11.84 -5.49 -3.88
CA ASP A 14 -13.00 -5.35 -4.77
C ASP A 14 -12.82 -4.10 -5.63
N THR A 15 -12.21 -4.28 -6.81
CA THR A 15 -11.96 -3.22 -7.80
C THR A 15 -12.38 -3.67 -9.19
N LYS A 16 -12.77 -2.71 -10.03
CA LYS A 16 -13.01 -2.92 -11.47
C LYS A 16 -11.90 -2.34 -12.34
N ARG A 17 -10.88 -1.73 -11.74
CA ARG A 17 -9.77 -1.11 -12.45
C ARG A 17 -8.78 -2.19 -12.89
N ASP A 18 -8.06 -1.90 -13.96
CA ASP A 18 -6.89 -2.69 -14.34
C ASP A 18 -5.80 -2.60 -13.26
N CYS A 19 -5.50 -3.74 -12.62
CA CYS A 19 -4.50 -3.87 -11.57
C CYS A 19 -3.06 -3.95 -12.11
N THR A 20 -2.88 -4.19 -13.41
CA THR A 20 -1.57 -4.41 -14.04
C THR A 20 -0.53 -3.32 -13.75
N PRO A 21 -0.81 -2.01 -13.95
CA PRO A 21 0.19 -0.96 -13.69
C PRO A 21 0.60 -0.87 -12.21
N PHE A 22 -0.30 -1.22 -11.30
CA PHE A 22 0.00 -1.23 -9.86
C PHE A 22 0.85 -2.42 -9.46
N ILE A 23 0.63 -3.58 -10.08
CA ILE A 23 1.45 -4.78 -9.91
C ILE A 23 2.86 -4.54 -10.45
N GLU A 24 3.00 -3.92 -11.63
CA GLU A 24 4.31 -3.59 -12.19
C GLU A 24 5.09 -2.62 -11.29
N THR A 25 4.41 -1.59 -10.77
CA THR A 25 5.00 -0.65 -9.82
C THR A 25 5.43 -1.35 -8.53
N ALA A 26 4.57 -2.20 -7.96
CA ALA A 26 4.89 -2.97 -6.77
C ALA A 26 6.06 -3.94 -7.00
N ASN A 27 6.12 -4.58 -8.17
CA ASN A 27 7.22 -5.48 -8.54
C ASN A 27 8.55 -4.74 -8.62
N LEU A 28 8.56 -3.53 -9.19
CA LEU A 28 9.74 -2.68 -9.24
C LEU A 28 10.24 -2.38 -7.82
N MET A 29 9.37 -1.86 -6.95
CA MET A 29 9.71 -1.53 -5.55
C MET A 29 10.22 -2.75 -4.78
N VAL A 30 9.53 -3.89 -4.87
CA VAL A 30 9.97 -5.11 -4.18
C VAL A 30 11.29 -5.62 -4.73
N THR A 31 11.50 -5.54 -6.04
CA THR A 31 12.72 -6.05 -6.66
C THR A 31 13.93 -5.19 -6.36
N GLU A 32 13.79 -3.86 -6.40
CA GLU A 32 14.90 -2.94 -6.15
C GLU A 32 15.18 -2.78 -4.65
N ASP A 33 14.15 -2.68 -3.82
CA ASP A 33 14.32 -2.29 -2.42
C ASP A 33 14.45 -3.48 -1.47
N LEU A 34 13.91 -4.65 -1.81
CA LEU A 34 13.73 -5.76 -0.86
C LEU A 34 14.43 -7.07 -1.23
N VAL A 35 14.70 -7.33 -2.51
CA VAL A 35 15.47 -8.51 -2.93
C VAL A 35 16.88 -8.42 -2.34
N GLY A 36 17.38 -9.55 -1.82
CA GLY A 36 18.70 -9.62 -1.19
C GLY A 36 18.76 -9.14 0.26
N LYS A 37 17.66 -8.62 0.83
CA LYS A 37 17.62 -8.15 2.23
C LYS A 37 17.24 -9.22 3.26
N GLY A 38 17.45 -10.49 2.94
CA GLY A 38 17.16 -11.61 3.84
C GLY A 38 15.67 -11.95 3.98
N LEU A 39 14.83 -11.50 3.04
CA LEU A 39 13.43 -11.88 2.96
C LEU A 39 13.26 -13.16 2.14
N THR A 40 12.36 -14.04 2.58
CA THR A 40 12.00 -15.23 1.80
C THR A 40 11.14 -14.84 0.60
N ASP A 41 11.22 -15.62 -0.48
CA ASP A 41 10.39 -15.41 -1.67
C ASP A 41 8.89 -15.39 -1.35
N ALA A 42 8.44 -16.28 -0.47
CA ALA A 42 7.06 -16.30 0.01
C ALA A 42 6.65 -14.96 0.65
N ARG A 43 7.57 -14.29 1.34
CA ARG A 43 7.28 -12.98 1.94
C ARG A 43 7.33 -11.86 0.91
N LEU A 44 8.27 -11.89 -0.04
CA LEU A 44 8.31 -10.95 -1.15
C LEU A 44 7.02 -10.99 -1.98
N VAL A 45 6.48 -12.19 -2.24
CA VAL A 45 5.17 -12.37 -2.91
C VAL A 45 4.06 -11.69 -2.13
N LYS A 46 3.98 -11.89 -0.80
CA LYS A 46 2.94 -11.27 0.02
C LYS A 46 3.10 -9.74 0.11
N ILE A 47 4.33 -9.24 0.20
CA ILE A 47 4.60 -7.81 0.18
C ILE A 47 4.16 -7.20 -1.15
N GLU A 48 4.52 -7.82 -2.27
CA GLU A 48 4.13 -7.35 -3.62
C GLU A 48 2.60 -7.32 -3.78
N LEU A 49 1.90 -8.34 -3.27
CA LEU A 49 0.44 -8.43 -3.30
C LEU A 49 -0.22 -7.28 -2.53
N TYR A 50 0.19 -7.09 -1.27
CA TYR A 50 -0.40 -6.04 -0.43
C TYR A 50 0.02 -4.63 -0.87
N LEU A 51 1.20 -4.48 -1.46
CA LEU A 51 1.65 -3.20 -2.02
C LEU A 51 0.85 -2.86 -3.29
N SER A 52 0.58 -3.83 -4.15
CA SER A 52 -0.29 -3.65 -5.33
C SER A 52 -1.69 -3.21 -4.89
N ALA A 53 -2.28 -3.91 -3.91
CA ALA A 53 -3.58 -3.56 -3.33
C ALA A 53 -3.60 -2.17 -2.70
N HIS A 54 -2.53 -1.78 -1.99
CA HIS A 54 -2.38 -0.45 -1.43
C HIS A 54 -2.48 0.64 -2.52
N LEU A 55 -1.75 0.47 -3.62
CA LEU A 55 -1.72 1.45 -4.70
C LEU A 55 -3.07 1.56 -5.44
N VAL A 56 -3.74 0.43 -5.69
CA VAL A 56 -5.09 0.39 -6.27
C VAL A 56 -6.07 1.20 -5.43
N VAL A 57 -6.14 0.87 -4.13
CA VAL A 57 -7.07 1.47 -3.18
C VAL A 57 -6.77 2.95 -2.96
N LEU A 58 -5.49 3.32 -2.85
CA LEU A 58 -5.09 4.72 -2.75
C LEU A 58 -5.60 5.55 -3.93
N THR A 59 -5.60 4.97 -5.12
CA THR A 59 -6.04 5.62 -6.36
C THR A 59 -7.57 5.66 -6.48
N GLU A 60 -8.28 4.65 -6.02
CA GLU A 60 -9.76 4.64 -6.01
C GLU A 60 -10.35 5.55 -4.95
N GLU A 61 -9.79 5.50 -3.74
CA GLU A 61 -10.29 6.24 -2.58
C GLU A 61 -9.83 7.71 -2.55
N ARG A 62 -9.06 8.17 -3.56
CA ARG A 62 -8.52 9.53 -3.67
C ARG A 62 -7.82 10.02 -2.38
N GLY A 63 -7.18 9.13 -1.63
CA GLY A 63 -6.47 9.48 -0.40
C GLY A 63 -7.16 9.12 0.93
N GLY A 64 -7.71 7.91 1.02
CA GLY A 64 -8.00 7.25 2.29
C GLY A 64 -9.46 7.31 2.71
N LEU A 65 -10.26 6.36 2.20
CA LEU A 65 -11.58 6.07 2.74
C LEU A 65 -11.37 5.28 4.04
N THR A 66 -11.60 5.93 5.18
CA THR A 66 -11.32 5.33 6.49
C THR A 66 -12.42 4.37 6.95
N ARG A 67 -13.52 4.25 6.20
CA ARG A 67 -14.63 3.33 6.52
C ARG A 67 -15.56 3.14 5.32
N THR A 68 -15.97 1.90 5.07
CA THR A 68 -17.12 1.56 4.22
C THR A 68 -18.24 1.08 5.13
N ARG A 69 -19.47 1.57 4.95
CA ARG A 69 -20.67 1.09 5.66
C ARG A 69 -21.75 0.73 4.64
N THR A 70 -22.31 -0.46 4.81
CA THR A 70 -23.44 -0.98 4.02
C THR A 70 -24.75 -0.59 4.74
N GLY A 71 -25.56 0.31 4.16
CA GLY A 71 -26.86 0.76 4.70
C GLY A 71 -26.94 2.28 5.02
N ASP A 72 -27.89 2.71 5.88
CA ASP A 72 -28.08 4.12 6.32
C ASP A 72 -26.85 4.68 7.05
N ALA A 73 -25.90 5.21 6.27
CA ALA A 73 -24.55 5.48 6.70
C ALA A 73 -24.13 6.93 6.46
N THR A 74 -23.69 7.62 7.50
CA THR A 74 -23.09 8.95 7.41
C THR A 74 -21.61 8.84 7.05
N ASP A 75 -21.19 9.54 6.00
CA ASP A 75 -19.80 9.66 5.58
C ASP A 75 -19.06 10.69 6.43
N GLY A 76 -17.97 10.26 7.07
CA GLY A 76 -17.05 11.13 7.80
C GLY A 76 -15.73 11.24 7.06
N TYR A 77 -15.40 12.42 6.56
CA TYR A 77 -14.05 12.75 6.08
C TYR A 77 -13.14 13.01 7.30
N ALA A 78 -12.01 12.31 7.40
CA ALA A 78 -11.07 12.55 8.48
C ALA A 78 -10.37 13.90 8.29
N ALA A 79 -10.37 14.73 9.33
CA ALA A 79 -9.55 15.93 9.38
C ALA A 79 -8.05 15.55 9.30
N PRO A 80 -7.22 16.34 8.60
CA PRO A 80 -5.88 15.94 8.12
C PRO A 80 -4.80 15.75 9.19
N THR A 81 -5.12 15.81 10.48
CA THR A 81 -4.14 15.82 11.58
C THR A 81 -3.79 14.45 12.16
N ARG A 82 -4.49 13.37 11.78
CA ARG A 82 -4.23 12.01 12.31
C ARG A 82 -4.17 10.87 11.27
N MET A 83 -4.22 11.16 9.97
CA MET A 83 -3.99 10.12 8.97
C MET A 83 -2.48 9.85 8.88
N GLY A 84 -2.09 8.59 9.06
CA GLY A 84 -0.70 8.19 8.84
C GLY A 84 -0.25 8.49 7.42
N THR A 85 1.05 8.68 7.20
CA THR A 85 1.58 9.09 5.90
C THR A 85 1.91 7.89 5.01
N GLY A 86 1.70 8.01 3.70
CA GLY A 86 2.06 7.01 2.68
C GLY A 86 1.48 5.62 2.96
N LEU A 87 2.32 4.62 3.27
CA LEU A 87 1.86 3.24 3.51
C LEU A 87 0.85 3.11 4.66
N GLU A 88 0.81 4.04 5.60
CA GLU A 88 -0.13 4.02 6.72
C GLU A 88 -1.57 4.41 6.31
N LEU A 89 -1.77 4.95 5.11
CA LEU A 89 -3.07 5.47 4.64
C LEU A 89 -4.12 4.38 4.40
N THR A 90 -3.69 3.14 4.19
CA THR A 90 -4.61 2.02 3.91
C THR A 90 -4.26 0.81 4.77
N ARG A 91 -5.25 -0.06 5.04
CA ARG A 91 -5.03 -1.36 5.71
C ARG A 91 -3.97 -2.22 5.00
N TYR A 92 -3.90 -2.15 3.68
CA TYR A 92 -2.97 -2.94 2.87
C TYR A 92 -1.53 -2.44 3.04
N GLY A 93 -1.31 -1.12 3.02
CA GLY A 93 0.01 -0.55 3.27
C GLY A 93 0.48 -0.76 4.73
N GLN A 94 -0.44 -0.78 5.69
CA GLN A 94 -0.12 -1.19 7.07
C GLN A 94 0.35 -2.65 7.15
N MET A 95 -0.28 -3.55 6.40
CA MET A 95 0.15 -4.95 6.28
C MET A 95 1.54 -5.08 5.63
N VAL A 96 1.83 -4.29 4.59
CA VAL A 96 3.16 -4.23 3.97
C VAL A 96 4.23 -3.91 5.02
N MET A 97 4.00 -2.92 5.89
CA MET A 97 4.95 -2.57 6.94
C MET A 97 5.14 -3.67 7.98
N GLN A 98 4.12 -4.49 8.26
CA GLN A 98 4.25 -5.63 9.17
C GLN A 98 5.04 -6.79 8.53
N LEU A 99 4.88 -6.99 7.21
CA LEU A 99 5.57 -8.03 6.47
C LEU A 99 7.04 -7.68 6.18
N ASP A 100 7.35 -6.40 5.96
CA ASP A 100 8.73 -5.94 5.79
C ASP A 100 9.46 -5.79 7.14
N THR A 101 10.05 -6.88 7.65
CA THR A 101 10.87 -6.80 8.88
C THR A 101 12.23 -6.15 8.67
N THR A 102 12.61 -5.80 7.43
CA THR A 102 13.86 -5.06 7.19
C THR A 102 13.69 -3.58 7.54
N GLY A 103 12.45 -3.09 7.56
CA GLY A 103 12.13 -1.69 7.79
C GLY A 103 12.50 -0.78 6.61
N THR A 104 12.88 -1.33 5.46
CA THR A 104 13.28 -0.58 4.27
C THR A 104 12.13 0.30 3.77
N LEU A 105 10.95 -0.29 3.56
CA LEU A 105 9.80 0.45 3.03
C LEU A 105 9.28 1.47 4.04
N LYS A 106 9.40 1.17 5.34
CA LYS A 106 9.09 2.12 6.43
C LYS A 106 10.05 3.30 6.46
N ALA A 107 11.34 3.09 6.16
CA ALA A 107 12.32 4.17 6.08
C ALA A 107 12.05 5.08 4.87
N SER A 108 11.65 4.51 3.72
CA SER A 108 11.25 5.26 2.53
C SER A 108 9.95 6.06 2.72
N ASN A 109 9.10 5.66 3.68
CA ASN A 109 7.83 6.31 3.99
C ASN A 109 7.94 7.62 4.81
N LYS A 110 9.16 8.04 5.22
CA LYS A 110 9.37 9.28 5.99
C LYS A 110 9.69 10.46 5.06
N LEU A 111 9.03 11.60 5.30
CA LEU A 111 9.42 12.88 4.70
C LEU A 111 10.88 13.19 5.07
N LYS A 112 11.76 13.26 4.07
CA LYS A 112 13.21 13.49 4.30
C LYS A 112 13.53 14.90 4.84
N ALA A 113 12.61 15.86 4.72
CA ALA A 113 12.72 17.18 5.34
C ALA A 113 11.34 17.85 5.45
N ARG A 114 11.11 18.63 6.52
CA ARG A 114 9.98 19.57 6.65
C ARG A 114 10.54 20.97 6.85
N PHE A 115 10.45 21.82 5.84
CA PHE A 115 10.78 23.24 5.98
C PHE A 115 9.58 23.96 6.63
N THR A 116 9.80 24.53 7.81
CA THR A 116 8.82 25.42 8.45
C THR A 116 9.34 26.83 8.27
N VAL A 117 8.68 27.62 7.42
CA VAL A 117 8.98 29.06 7.28
C VAL A 117 8.23 29.77 8.40
N MET A 118 8.96 30.58 9.18
CA MET A 118 8.47 31.36 10.31
C MET A 118 8.23 32.81 9.88
#